data_AF-A0A8W8JH13-F1
#
_entry.id   AF-A0A8W8JH13-F1
#
_cell.length_a   1.000
_cell.length_b   1.000
_cell.length_c   1.000
_cell.angle_alpha   90.00
_cell.angle_beta   90.00
_cell.angle_gamma   90.00
#
_symmetry.space_group_name_H-M   'P 1'
#
loop_
_entity.id
_entity.type
_entity.pdbx_description
1 polymer ?
#
loop_
_entity_poly.entity_id
_entity_poly.type
_entity_poly.pdbx_seq_one_letter_code
_entity_poly.pdbx_strand_id
1 'polypeptide(L)'
;MILKIEAAWKNSWDKPLNFQCSSDKLSIYHIVSEHSNSKEDRRFDFNCRQVPSVSGFISCKWSGYVNEYDANVLHACSNGGYLNGVHSVHNNKKEDRRYKFKCCTPRSGYYHKNCKWTGWVNNWDKTFSYFAPTDYVIRGVSSIHNNKKEDRRFKFEVCQVAKL
;
A
#
# COMPACT_ATOMS: atom_id res chain seq x y z
N MET A 1 -21.76 0.13 23.54
CA MET A 1 -20.65 1.06 23.29
C MET A 1 -19.76 0.40 22.24
N ILE A 2 -19.92 0.75 20.97
CA ILE A 2 -19.09 0.18 19.89
C ILE A 2 -17.80 0.99 19.89
N LEU A 3 -16.70 0.38 20.32
CA LEU A 3 -15.35 0.95 20.17
C LEU A 3 -15.12 1.19 18.68
N LYS A 4 -15.27 2.44 18.23
CA LYS A 4 -14.69 2.87 16.96
C LYS A 4 -13.19 2.70 17.13
N ILE A 5 -12.62 1.71 16.45
CA ILE A 5 -11.18 1.71 16.20
C ILE A 5 -10.94 2.94 15.33
N GLU A 6 -10.56 4.07 15.94
CA GLU A 6 -10.17 5.26 15.21
C GLU A 6 -8.84 4.96 14.52
N ALA A 7 -8.83 5.00 13.19
CA ALA A 7 -7.61 4.83 12.41
C ALA A 7 -6.61 5.95 12.76
N ALA A 8 -5.35 5.59 12.97
CA ALA A 8 -4.28 6.53 13.30
C ALA A 8 -3.69 7.13 12.01
N TRP A 9 -4.47 7.98 11.35
CA TRP A 9 -4.15 8.54 10.03
C TRP A 9 -2.70 9.03 9.90
N LYS A 10 -1.99 8.49 8.90
CA LYS A 10 -0.59 8.80 8.59
C LYS A 10 -0.43 10.00 7.65
N ASN A 11 -1.54 10.57 7.20
CA ASN A 11 -1.60 11.86 6.52
C ASN A 11 -2.92 12.57 6.83
N SER A 12 -2.90 13.90 6.73
CA SER A 12 -4.11 14.72 6.65
C SER A 12 -4.57 14.89 5.19
N TRP A 13 -5.78 15.41 5.00
CA TRP A 13 -6.30 15.80 3.70
C TRP A 13 -5.40 16.84 3.01
N ASP A 14 -5.26 16.74 1.69
CA ASP A 14 -4.46 17.61 0.82
C ASP A 14 -2.96 17.63 1.20
N LYS A 15 -2.54 16.75 2.13
CA LYS A 15 -1.17 16.67 2.62
C LYS A 15 -0.47 15.42 2.09
N PRO A 16 0.87 15.50 1.97
CA PRO A 16 1.67 14.34 1.62
C PRO A 16 1.48 13.18 2.61
N LEU A 17 1.50 11.97 2.08
CA LEU A 17 1.69 10.76 2.85
C LEU A 17 3.17 10.38 2.77
N ASN A 18 3.79 10.12 3.92
CA ASN A 18 5.14 9.58 4.00
C ASN A 18 5.21 8.53 5.11
N PHE A 19 4.93 7.28 4.76
CA PHE A 19 4.89 6.17 5.71
C PHE A 19 5.91 5.10 5.34
N GLN A 20 6.61 4.58 6.34
CA GLN A 20 7.36 3.32 6.27
C GLN A 20 7.25 2.58 7.60
N CYS A 21 7.30 1.26 7.56
CA CYS A 21 7.41 0.47 8.79
C CYS A 21 8.70 0.82 9.55
N SER A 22 8.68 0.63 10.88
CA SER A 22 9.80 0.95 11.78
C SER A 22 11.05 0.09 11.57
N SER A 23 10.95 -1.02 10.84
CA SER A 23 12.07 -1.89 10.50
C SER A 23 11.89 -2.47 9.10
N ASP A 24 13.01 -2.68 8.42
CA ASP A 24 13.07 -3.32 7.11
C ASP A 24 12.59 -4.77 7.14
N LYS A 25 12.56 -5.42 8.31
CA LYS A 25 12.01 -6.79 8.53
C LYS A 25 10.47 -6.85 8.59
N LEU A 26 9.81 -5.69 8.55
CA LEU A 26 8.36 -5.60 8.64
C LEU A 26 7.74 -5.32 7.28
N SER A 27 6.59 -5.94 7.01
CA SER A 27 5.76 -5.66 5.84
C SER A 27 4.46 -4.99 6.29
N ILE A 28 3.95 -4.08 5.47
CA ILE A 28 2.59 -3.57 5.60
C ILE A 28 1.62 -4.75 5.41
N TYR A 29 0.77 -4.99 6.40
CA TYR A 29 -0.24 -6.05 6.34
C TYR A 29 -1.66 -5.55 6.52
N HIS A 30 -1.84 -4.34 7.05
CA HIS A 30 -3.14 -3.72 7.21
C HIS A 30 -3.08 -2.32 6.59
N ILE A 31 -4.04 -2.04 5.72
CA ILE A 31 -4.20 -0.73 5.09
C ILE A 31 -5.63 -0.28 5.31
N VAL A 32 -5.80 0.87 5.95
CA VAL A 32 -7.08 1.57 6.04
C VAL A 32 -6.99 2.82 5.17
N SER A 33 -8.04 3.11 4.42
CA SER A 33 -8.14 4.39 3.73
C SER A 33 -9.59 4.84 3.66
N GLU A 34 -9.79 6.13 3.81
CA GLU A 34 -11.06 6.78 3.54
C GLU A 34 -10.88 7.97 2.60
N HIS A 35 -11.97 8.31 1.92
CA HIS A 35 -12.08 9.43 0.99
C HIS A 35 -13.01 10.50 1.57
N SER A 36 -12.76 11.76 1.22
CA SER A 36 -13.62 12.89 1.55
C SER A 36 -14.03 13.63 0.28
N ASN A 37 -15.32 13.63 -0.06
CA ASN A 37 -15.87 14.41 -1.19
C ASN A 37 -15.64 15.92 -1.06
N SER A 38 -15.48 16.47 0.14
CA SER A 38 -15.19 17.90 0.32
C SER A 38 -13.74 18.27 -0.02
N LYS A 39 -12.87 17.27 -0.04
CA LYS A 39 -11.42 17.40 -0.26
C LYS A 39 -10.96 16.73 -1.54
N GLU A 40 -11.79 15.82 -2.06
CA GLU A 40 -11.46 14.92 -3.15
C GLU A 40 -10.07 14.31 -2.98
N ASP A 41 -9.89 13.75 -1.79
CA ASP A 41 -8.62 13.22 -1.33
C ASP A 41 -8.82 11.99 -0.46
N ARG A 42 -7.78 11.16 -0.35
CA ARG A 42 -7.71 10.02 0.56
C ARG A 42 -6.67 10.21 1.65
N ARG A 43 -7.05 9.83 2.87
CA ARG A 43 -6.12 9.59 3.98
C ARG A 43 -5.93 8.10 4.23
N PHE A 44 -4.77 7.76 4.79
CA PHE A 44 -4.34 6.37 4.94
C PHE A 44 -3.84 6.09 6.36
N ASP A 45 -4.10 4.88 6.84
CA ASP A 45 -3.46 4.32 8.02
C ASP A 45 -2.91 2.92 7.71
N PHE A 46 -1.84 2.55 8.39
CA PHE A 46 -1.05 1.36 8.11
C PHE A 46 -0.60 0.69 9.39
N ASN A 47 -0.74 -0.64 9.45
CA ASN A 47 -0.04 -1.47 10.43
C ASN A 47 0.96 -2.39 9.73
N CYS A 48 2.05 -2.64 10.43
CA CYS A 48 3.14 -3.48 9.99
C CYS A 48 3.27 -4.73 10.87
N ARG A 49 3.69 -5.84 10.27
CA ARG A 49 4.00 -7.08 10.99
C ARG A 49 5.29 -7.68 10.47
N GLN A 50 5.89 -8.53 11.28
CA GLN A 50 7.09 -9.27 10.91
C GLN A 50 6.78 -10.24 9.77
N VAL A 51 7.73 -10.39 8.85
CA VAL A 51 7.66 -11.41 7.79
C VAL A 51 8.26 -12.72 8.35
N PRO A 52 7.45 -13.75 8.66
CA PRO A 52 7.87 -14.87 9.52
C PRO A 52 9.06 -15.67 8.98
N SER A 53 9.20 -15.77 7.66
CA SER A 53 10.24 -16.59 7.02
C SER A 53 11.51 -15.81 6.68
N VAL A 54 11.50 -14.49 6.78
CA VAL A 54 12.61 -13.65 6.31
C VAL A 54 13.60 -13.39 7.43
N SER A 55 14.86 -13.72 7.17
CA SER A 55 15.99 -13.49 8.08
C SER A 55 17.22 -12.95 7.33
N GLY A 56 18.16 -12.41 8.09
CA GLY A 56 19.41 -11.86 7.56
C GLY A 56 19.28 -10.41 7.08
N PHE A 57 20.19 -10.03 6.16
CA PHE A 57 20.23 -8.71 5.57
C PHE A 57 19.10 -8.50 4.57
N ILE A 58 18.45 -7.34 4.66
CA ILE A 58 17.31 -6.96 3.81
C ILE A 58 17.66 -5.61 3.21
N SER A 59 17.56 -5.52 1.88
CA SER A 59 17.76 -4.26 1.16
C SER A 59 16.42 -3.64 0.86
N CYS A 60 16.27 -2.35 1.16
CA CYS A 60 15.06 -1.62 0.85
C CYS A 60 15.34 -0.43 -0.06
N LYS A 61 14.43 -0.20 -1.01
CA LYS A 61 14.53 0.88 -1.98
C LYS A 61 13.17 1.50 -2.23
N TRP A 62 13.15 2.84 -2.24
CA TRP A 62 12.02 3.60 -2.76
C TRP A 62 12.03 3.59 -4.28
N SER A 63 10.87 3.37 -4.89
CA SER A 63 10.66 3.65 -6.30
C SER A 63 10.72 5.17 -6.59
N GLY A 64 10.81 5.52 -7.87
CA GLY A 64 10.31 6.83 -8.33
C GLY A 64 8.79 6.94 -8.19
N TYR A 65 8.20 8.05 -8.64
CA TYR A 65 6.74 8.07 -8.81
C TYR A 65 6.36 7.04 -9.88
N VAL A 66 5.44 6.14 -9.54
CA VAL A 66 5.04 5.04 -10.42
C VAL A 66 3.86 5.38 -11.33
N ASN A 67 3.25 6.54 -11.11
CA ASN A 67 2.16 7.09 -11.89
C ASN A 67 2.25 8.62 -11.92
N GLU A 68 1.72 9.21 -12.99
CA GLU A 68 1.29 10.61 -12.99
C GLU A 68 -0.13 10.74 -12.41
N TYR A 69 -0.58 11.98 -12.15
CA TYR A 69 -1.97 12.24 -11.77
C TYR A 69 -2.92 11.75 -12.87
N ASP A 70 -4.13 11.34 -12.50
CA ASP A 70 -5.17 10.71 -13.32
C ASP A 70 -4.77 9.35 -13.92
N ALA A 71 -3.49 8.99 -13.87
CA ALA A 71 -2.97 7.74 -14.40
C ALA A 71 -3.12 6.58 -13.41
N ASN A 72 -3.19 5.37 -13.97
CA ASN A 72 -3.25 4.15 -13.20
C ASN A 72 -1.94 3.86 -12.47
N VAL A 73 -2.05 3.27 -11.29
CA VAL A 73 -0.93 2.63 -10.59
C VAL A 73 -0.92 1.16 -10.97
N LEU A 74 0.26 0.66 -11.36
CA LEU A 74 0.56 -0.77 -11.37
C LEU A 74 2.03 -0.95 -10.96
N HIS A 75 2.24 -1.42 -9.73
CA HIS A 75 3.57 -1.59 -9.18
C HIS A 75 3.66 -2.89 -8.38
N ALA A 76 4.79 -3.59 -8.48
CA ALA A 76 5.08 -4.76 -7.68
C ALA A 76 6.56 -4.77 -7.25
N CYS A 77 6.80 -5.16 -5.99
CA CYS A 77 8.14 -5.46 -5.50
C CYS A 77 8.72 -6.68 -6.22
N SER A 78 10.05 -6.73 -6.34
CA SER A 78 10.79 -7.85 -6.90
C SER A 78 10.50 -9.17 -6.18
N ASN A 79 10.77 -10.29 -6.85
CA ASN A 79 10.56 -11.63 -6.31
C ASN A 79 11.18 -11.79 -4.90
N GLY A 80 10.42 -12.39 -3.97
CA GLY A 80 10.79 -12.50 -2.56
C GLY A 80 10.68 -11.21 -1.73
N GLY A 81 10.44 -10.05 -2.35
CA GLY A 81 10.29 -8.76 -1.69
C GLY A 81 8.86 -8.40 -1.28
N TYR A 82 8.71 -7.34 -0.50
CA TYR A 82 7.43 -6.92 0.05
C TYR A 82 7.33 -5.41 0.23
N LEU A 83 6.09 -4.93 0.29
CA LEU A 83 5.78 -3.53 0.53
C LEU A 83 6.04 -3.18 2.01
N ASN A 84 6.88 -2.18 2.23
CA ASN A 84 7.29 -1.68 3.53
C ASN A 84 6.86 -0.23 3.77
N GLY A 85 6.72 0.55 2.70
CA GLY A 85 6.39 1.97 2.80
C GLY A 85 5.62 2.49 1.59
N VAL A 86 4.89 3.57 1.82
CA VAL A 86 4.08 4.28 0.83
C VAL A 86 4.34 5.77 1.00
N HIS A 87 4.67 6.42 -0.10
CA HIS A 87 4.75 7.87 -0.17
C HIS A 87 3.80 8.37 -1.25
N SER A 88 3.08 9.45 -0.99
CA SER A 88 2.17 10.02 -1.96
C SER A 88 2.03 11.52 -1.79
N VAL A 89 1.83 12.22 -2.91
CA VAL A 89 1.51 13.65 -2.95
C VAL A 89 0.19 13.85 -3.67
N HIS A 90 -0.66 14.69 -3.10
CA HIS A 90 -1.95 15.09 -3.66
C HIS A 90 -1.81 16.41 -4.43
N ASN A 91 -2.71 16.66 -5.38
CA ASN A 91 -2.80 17.91 -6.11
C ASN A 91 -4.25 18.38 -6.25
N ASN A 92 -4.60 19.51 -5.64
CA ASN A 92 -5.97 20.05 -5.64
C ASN A 92 -6.51 20.50 -7.01
N LYS A 93 -5.69 20.60 -8.06
CA LYS A 93 -6.23 20.87 -9.41
C LYS A 93 -6.63 19.60 -10.14
N LYS A 94 -6.01 18.48 -9.76
CA LYS A 94 -6.27 17.15 -10.30
C LYS A 94 -7.17 16.32 -9.40
N GLU A 95 -7.26 16.73 -8.13
CA GLU A 95 -7.91 16.00 -7.05
C GLU A 95 -7.51 14.53 -7.00
N ASP A 96 -6.19 14.33 -7.13
CA ASP A 96 -5.61 13.02 -7.29
C ASP A 96 -4.20 12.93 -6.69
N ARG A 97 -3.72 11.70 -6.53
CA ARG A 97 -2.46 11.34 -5.90
C ARG A 97 -1.49 10.62 -6.84
N ARG A 98 -0.22 11.01 -6.77
CA ARG A 98 0.91 10.20 -7.27
C ARG A 98 1.51 9.37 -6.15
N TYR A 99 2.03 8.19 -6.48
CA TYR A 99 2.53 7.22 -5.51
C TYR A 99 3.98 6.83 -5.74
N LYS A 100 4.72 6.64 -4.66
CA LYS A 100 5.98 5.90 -4.58
C LYS A 100 5.83 4.78 -3.56
N PHE A 101 6.54 3.70 -3.77
CA PHE A 101 6.49 2.55 -2.88
C PHE A 101 7.90 2.16 -2.43
N LYS A 102 8.05 1.84 -1.14
CA LYS A 102 9.28 1.27 -0.59
C LYS A 102 9.14 -0.24 -0.59
N CYS A 103 9.97 -0.89 -1.39
CA CYS A 103 10.07 -2.35 -1.42
C CYS A 103 11.29 -2.78 -0.62
N CYS A 104 11.10 -3.78 0.24
CA CYS A 104 12.17 -4.45 0.97
C CYS A 104 12.32 -5.88 0.44
N THR A 105 13.56 -6.26 0.11
CA THR A 105 13.87 -7.56 -0.48
C THR A 105 14.95 -8.25 0.34
N PRO A 106 14.70 -9.46 0.86
CA PRO A 106 15.73 -10.27 1.49
C PRO A 106 16.87 -10.60 0.52
N ARG A 107 18.07 -10.90 1.03
CA ARG A 107 19.17 -11.41 0.19
C ARG A 107 18.78 -12.74 -0.48
N SER A 108 19.51 -13.16 -1.51
CA SER A 108 19.30 -14.38 -2.32
C SER A 108 18.77 -15.59 -1.55
N GLY A 109 17.85 -16.32 -2.17
CA GLY A 109 17.27 -17.55 -1.62
C GLY A 109 15.83 -17.42 -1.15
N TYR A 110 15.20 -16.25 -1.27
CA TYR A 110 13.77 -16.08 -1.03
C TYR A 110 13.01 -15.82 -2.32
N TYR A 111 11.82 -16.39 -2.43
CA TYR A 111 10.95 -16.27 -3.61
C TYR A 111 9.48 -16.20 -3.21
N HIS A 112 8.66 -15.68 -4.10
CA HIS A 112 7.21 -15.65 -3.93
C HIS A 112 6.57 -16.95 -4.40
N LYS A 113 5.58 -17.42 -3.65
CA LYS A 113 4.67 -18.49 -4.09
C LYS A 113 3.23 -18.12 -3.75
N ASN A 114 2.28 -18.82 -4.38
CA ASN A 114 0.84 -18.65 -4.14
C ASN A 114 0.37 -17.19 -4.28
N CYS A 115 0.92 -16.48 -5.26
CA CYS A 115 0.56 -15.09 -5.52
C CYS A 115 -0.87 -14.98 -6.05
N LYS A 116 -1.60 -13.98 -5.54
CA LYS A 116 -2.93 -13.63 -6.06
C LYS A 116 -3.20 -12.14 -5.92
N TRP A 117 -3.85 -11.59 -6.93
CA TRP A 117 -4.48 -10.28 -6.82
C TRP A 117 -5.80 -10.40 -6.07
N THR A 118 -6.09 -9.41 -5.24
CA THR A 118 -7.43 -9.22 -4.70
C THR A 118 -8.41 -8.79 -5.79
N GLY A 119 -9.71 -8.89 -5.50
CA GLY A 119 -10.68 -8.00 -6.10
C GLY A 119 -10.41 -6.54 -5.74
N TRP A 120 -11.24 -5.62 -6.24
CA TRP A 120 -11.21 -4.23 -5.74
C TRP A 120 -11.57 -4.22 -4.26
N VAL A 121 -10.69 -3.70 -3.41
CA VAL A 121 -10.92 -3.68 -1.96
C VAL A 121 -11.87 -2.57 -1.53
N ASN A 122 -12.19 -1.65 -2.44
CA ASN A 122 -13.12 -0.56 -2.23
C ASN A 122 -13.95 -0.26 -3.48
N ASN A 123 -15.01 0.52 -3.26
CA ASN A 123 -15.71 1.27 -4.30
C ASN A 123 -15.36 2.76 -4.19
N TRP A 124 -15.76 3.56 -5.18
CA TRP A 124 -15.61 5.01 -5.16
C TRP A 124 -16.27 5.64 -3.94
N ASP A 125 -15.64 6.66 -3.36
CA ASP A 125 -16.12 7.47 -2.23
C ASP A 125 -16.33 6.62 -0.96
N LYS A 126 -15.78 5.38 -0.93
CA LYS A 126 -15.89 4.45 0.19
C LYS A 126 -14.56 4.21 0.88
N THR A 127 -14.67 4.06 2.19
CA THR A 127 -13.60 3.56 3.07
C THR A 127 -13.32 2.09 2.79
N PHE A 128 -12.08 1.67 3.00
CA PHE A 128 -11.74 0.27 3.13
C PHE A 128 -10.80 0.03 4.32
N SER A 129 -10.83 -1.22 4.80
CA SER A 129 -9.85 -1.79 5.71
C SER A 129 -9.48 -3.16 5.15
N TYR A 130 -8.24 -3.30 4.69
CA TYR A 130 -7.74 -4.53 4.07
C TYR A 130 -6.64 -5.15 4.91
N PHE A 131 -6.80 -6.43 5.25
CA PHE A 131 -5.80 -7.24 5.91
C PHE A 131 -5.21 -8.26 4.92
N ALA A 132 -3.89 -8.30 4.82
CA ALA A 132 -3.18 -9.39 4.16
C ALA A 132 -3.37 -10.68 4.97
N PRO A 133 -3.73 -11.80 4.33
CA PRO A 133 -3.89 -13.09 5.00
C PRO A 133 -2.64 -13.48 5.80
N THR A 134 -2.79 -14.28 6.87
CA THR A 134 -1.65 -14.81 7.63
C THR A 134 -0.64 -15.48 6.70
N ASP A 135 0.65 -15.24 6.93
CA ASP A 135 1.79 -15.71 6.11
C ASP A 135 1.92 -15.11 4.70
N TYR A 136 1.05 -14.17 4.33
CA TYR A 136 1.19 -13.42 3.08
C TYR A 136 1.81 -12.04 3.33
N VAL A 137 2.54 -11.54 2.34
CA VAL A 137 2.98 -10.15 2.25
C VAL A 137 2.20 -9.45 1.14
N ILE A 138 1.95 -8.16 1.29
CA ILE A 138 1.55 -7.32 0.16
C ILE A 138 2.82 -7.05 -0.64
N ARG A 139 2.84 -7.44 -1.92
CA ARG A 139 3.95 -7.13 -2.82
C ARG A 139 3.58 -6.14 -3.92
N GLY A 140 2.30 -6.10 -4.29
CA GLY A 140 1.84 -5.31 -5.43
C GLY A 140 0.67 -4.41 -5.08
N VAL A 141 0.58 -3.29 -5.79
CA VAL A 141 -0.49 -2.31 -5.70
C VAL A 141 -0.96 -2.00 -7.12
N SER A 142 -2.26 -2.08 -7.35
CA SER A 142 -2.90 -1.55 -8.55
C SER A 142 -4.00 -0.58 -8.15
N SER A 143 -4.07 0.56 -8.83
CA SER A 143 -5.09 1.55 -8.57
C SER A 143 -5.52 2.27 -9.84
N ILE A 144 -6.82 2.56 -9.94
CA ILE A 144 -7.41 3.33 -11.03
C ILE A 144 -8.07 4.59 -10.47
N HIS A 145 -8.03 5.67 -11.23
CA HIS A 145 -8.64 6.96 -10.90
C HIS A 145 -9.94 7.17 -11.69
N ASN A 146 -10.85 7.99 -11.18
CA ASN A 146 -12.04 8.41 -11.91
C ASN A 146 -12.33 9.90 -11.71
N ASN A 147 -12.20 10.70 -12.77
CA ASN A 147 -12.33 12.17 -12.69
C ASN A 147 -13.76 12.67 -12.41
N LYS A 148 -14.80 11.83 -12.45
CA LYS A 148 -16.15 12.24 -11.99
C LYS A 148 -16.31 12.08 -10.49
N LYS A 149 -15.49 11.22 -9.90
CA LYS A 149 -15.47 10.89 -8.48
C LYS A 149 -14.31 11.55 -7.75
N GLU A 150 -13.27 11.93 -8.49
CA GLU A 150 -11.99 12.42 -7.97
C GLU A 150 -11.49 11.52 -6.82
N ASP A 151 -11.50 10.22 -7.15
CA ASP A 151 -11.22 9.16 -6.20
C ASP A 151 -10.50 7.99 -6.88
N ARG A 152 -9.88 7.15 -6.07
CA ARG A 152 -9.15 5.94 -6.47
C ARG A 152 -9.75 4.66 -5.90
N ARG A 153 -9.76 3.61 -6.72
CA ARG A 153 -9.96 2.23 -6.28
C ARG A 153 -8.63 1.49 -6.19
N PHE A 154 -8.55 0.51 -5.31
CA PHE A 154 -7.32 -0.22 -5.03
C PHE A 154 -7.51 -1.73 -5.15
N LYS A 155 -6.47 -2.40 -5.65
CA LYS A 155 -6.23 -3.84 -5.53
C LYS A 155 -4.83 -4.05 -4.97
N PHE A 156 -4.66 -5.17 -4.28
CA PHE A 156 -3.36 -5.58 -3.77
C PHE A 156 -2.99 -6.96 -4.31
N GLU A 157 -1.72 -7.15 -4.60
CA GLU A 157 -1.16 -8.47 -4.86
C GLU A 157 -0.52 -8.99 -3.59
N VAL A 158 -0.99 -10.16 -3.14
CA VAL A 158 -0.45 -10.84 -1.97
C VAL A 158 0.23 -12.13 -2.38
N CYS A 159 1.36 -12.43 -1.75
CA CYS A 159 2.11 -13.67 -1.96
C CYS A 159 2.61 -14.22 -0.64
N GLN A 160 2.83 -15.53 -0.56
CA GLN A 160 3.68 -16.09 0.48
C GLN A 160 5.16 -15.90 0.10
N VAL A 161 6.03 -15.71 1.08
CA VAL A 161 7.48 -15.69 0.87
C VAL A 161 8.04 -17.02 1.37
N ALA A 162 8.70 -17.76 0.48
CA ALA A 162 9.36 -19.02 0.79
C ALA A 162 10.88 -18.87 0.65
N LYS A 163 11.61 -19.72 1.35
CA LYS A 163 13.06 -19.89 1.17
C LYS A 163 13.30 -21.10 0.26
N LEU A 164 14.28 -21.00 -0.63
CA LEU A 164 14.80 -22.13 -1.40
C LEU A 164 15.34 -23.22 -0.46
#